data_AF-A0A3N6AE96-F1
#
_entry.id   AF-A0A3N6AE96-F1
#
_cell.length_a   1.000
_cell.length_b   1.000
_cell.length_c   1.000
_cell.angle_alpha   90.00
_cell.angle_beta   90.00
_cell.angle_gamma   90.00
#
_symmetry.space_group_name_H-M   'P 1'
#
loop_
_entity.id
_entity.type
_entity.pdbx_description
1 polymer ?
#
loop_
_entity_poly.entity_id
_entity_poly.type
_entity_poly.pdbx_seq_one_letter_code
_entity_poly.pdbx_strand_id
1 'polypeptide(L)'
;MRIEVHETSQELAEAAAQQAATILKTALARKAEANAIVATGMSQAAFLDRLAQLPGIDWRRVVFFHLDEYVGLSVSHPASFRKYLRERVDSRVHPKTFHYINGENPDPHQECRRVGKEITRREIDVAFVGVGENGHLAFNDPPADFETTEPYLVVNLDEACRRQQVNEGWFKTVDEVPTQAISMSVRQIL
;
A
#
# COMPACT_ATOMS: atom_id res chain seq x y z
N MET A 1 13.29 17.24 -3.89
CA MET A 1 13.15 16.24 -2.80
C MET A 1 13.41 16.94 -1.48
N ARG A 2 12.55 16.74 -0.47
CA ARG A 2 12.74 17.22 0.91
C ARG A 2 13.02 15.99 1.77
N ILE A 3 14.08 16.02 2.56
CA ILE A 3 14.46 14.93 3.48
C ILE A 3 14.31 15.46 4.90
N GLU A 4 13.62 14.71 5.74
CA GLU A 4 13.50 14.97 7.17
C GLU A 4 14.06 13.78 7.93
N VAL A 5 14.89 14.06 8.93
CA VAL A 5 15.55 13.07 9.77
C VAL A 5 15.06 13.28 11.20
N HIS A 6 14.60 12.20 11.82
CA HIS A 6 14.11 12.18 13.19
C HIS A 6 14.94 11.21 14.01
N GLU A 7 15.06 11.46 15.31
CA GLU A 7 15.90 10.64 16.19
C GLU A 7 15.27 9.26 16.44
N THR A 8 13.94 9.19 16.44
CA THR A 8 13.19 7.97 16.72
C THR A 8 12.14 7.67 15.65
N SER A 9 11.75 6.40 15.55
CA SER A 9 10.68 5.97 14.64
C SER A 9 9.32 6.54 15.05
N GLN A 10 9.10 6.82 16.33
CA GLN A 10 7.89 7.45 16.84
C GLN A 10 7.79 8.92 16.38
N GLU A 11 8.87 9.69 16.49
CA GLU A 11 8.92 11.08 16.01
C GLU A 11 8.71 11.15 14.50
N LEU A 12 9.36 10.25 13.75
CA LEU A 12 9.16 10.12 12.31
C LEU A 12 7.70 9.83 11.97
N ALA A 13 7.08 8.88 12.68
CA ALA A 13 5.67 8.53 12.48
C ALA A 13 4.73 9.71 12.77
N GLU A 14 4.98 10.47 13.84
CA GLU A 14 4.21 11.67 14.18
C GLU A 14 4.32 12.74 13.07
N ALA A 15 5.55 13.06 12.66
CA ALA A 15 5.80 14.07 11.64
C ALA A 15 5.17 13.67 10.30
N ALA A 16 5.37 12.43 9.86
CA ALA A 16 4.77 11.90 8.64
C ALA A 16 3.23 11.92 8.69
N ALA A 17 2.63 11.53 9.82
CA ALA A 17 1.18 11.55 10.00
C ALA A 17 0.63 12.98 9.93
N GLN A 18 1.31 13.94 10.56
CA GLN A 18 0.89 15.34 10.53
C GLN A 18 1.00 15.96 9.13
N GLN A 19 2.01 15.57 8.34
CA GLN A 19 2.15 15.97 6.95
C GLN A 19 1.05 15.36 6.08
N ALA A 20 0.82 14.05 6.19
CA ALA A 20 -0.26 13.34 5.51
C ALA A 20 -1.64 13.97 5.80
N ALA A 21 -1.92 14.24 7.08
CA ALA A 21 -3.15 14.91 7.50
C ALA A 21 -3.31 16.30 6.86
N THR A 22 -2.22 17.06 6.78
CA THR A 22 -2.22 18.39 6.15
C THR A 22 -2.54 18.30 4.65
N ILE A 23 -1.92 17.36 3.94
CA ILE A 23 -2.16 17.14 2.51
C ILE A 23 -3.61 16.73 2.27
N LEU A 24 -4.12 15.74 3.01
CA LEU A 24 -5.50 15.26 2.88
C LEU A 24 -6.51 16.37 3.18
N LYS A 25 -6.34 17.14 4.27
CA LYS A 25 -7.22 18.27 4.60
C LYS A 25 -7.20 19.35 3.52
N THR A 26 -6.02 19.64 2.97
CA THR A 26 -5.87 20.62 1.88
C THR A 26 -6.58 20.16 0.61
N ALA A 27 -6.46 18.89 0.24
CA ALA A 27 -7.19 18.30 -0.88
C ALA A 27 -8.71 18.38 -0.63
N LEU A 28 -9.18 17.98 0.55
CA LEU A 28 -10.61 18.00 0.92
C LEU A 28 -11.21 19.42 1.00
N ALA A 29 -10.40 20.45 1.22
CA ALA A 29 -10.83 21.84 1.16
C ALA A 29 -11.07 22.33 -0.27
N ARG A 30 -10.48 21.67 -1.28
CA ARG A 30 -10.51 22.08 -2.69
C ARG A 30 -11.33 21.17 -3.59
N LYS A 31 -11.39 19.87 -3.26
CA LYS A 31 -11.97 18.80 -4.07
C LYS A 31 -13.04 18.06 -3.25
N ALA A 32 -13.99 17.41 -3.92
CA ALA A 32 -15.02 16.60 -3.25
C ALA A 32 -14.42 15.38 -2.52
N GLU A 33 -13.33 14.83 -3.03
CA GLU A 33 -12.62 13.66 -2.49
C GLU A 33 -11.12 13.93 -2.42
N ALA A 34 -10.43 13.24 -1.51
CA ALA A 34 -8.98 13.12 -1.50
C ALA A 34 -8.59 11.67 -1.75
N ASN A 35 -7.68 11.43 -2.69
CA ASN A 35 -7.27 10.09 -3.10
C ASN A 35 -5.85 9.80 -2.60
N ALA A 36 -5.67 8.68 -1.91
CA ALA A 36 -4.38 8.29 -1.35
C ALA A 36 -4.01 6.84 -1.66
N ILE A 37 -2.72 6.60 -1.89
CA ILE A 37 -2.16 5.24 -1.97
C ILE A 37 -1.61 4.87 -0.59
N VAL A 38 -1.86 3.64 -0.14
CA VAL A 38 -1.39 3.14 1.14
C VAL A 38 -0.66 1.81 1.01
N ALA A 39 0.58 1.80 1.48
CA ALA A 39 1.42 0.61 1.60
C ALA A 39 1.18 -0.14 2.91
N THR A 40 1.65 -1.38 2.96
CA THR A 40 1.73 -2.18 4.18
C THR A 40 3.16 -2.13 4.77
N GLY A 41 3.49 -3.09 5.64
CA GLY A 41 4.82 -3.24 6.21
C GLY A 41 5.00 -2.61 7.58
N MET A 42 6.11 -2.99 8.24
CA MET A 42 6.43 -2.53 9.59
C MET A 42 6.78 -1.04 9.64
N SER A 43 7.40 -0.51 8.58
CA SER A 43 7.73 0.92 8.47
C SER A 43 6.49 1.82 8.47
N GLN A 44 5.35 1.33 7.99
CA GLN A 44 4.09 2.07 7.94
C GLN A 44 3.27 1.97 9.23
N ALA A 45 3.51 0.97 10.08
CA ALA A 45 2.60 0.62 11.17
C ALA A 45 2.36 1.78 12.16
N ALA A 46 3.43 2.39 12.67
CA ALA A 46 3.32 3.51 13.61
C ALA A 46 2.73 4.77 12.96
N PHE A 47 3.11 5.04 11.71
CA PHE A 47 2.58 6.16 10.93
C PHE A 47 1.07 6.04 10.70
N LEU A 48 0.60 4.90 10.22
CA LEU A 48 -0.81 4.64 9.96
C LEU A 48 -1.63 4.67 11.25
N ASP A 49 -1.08 4.12 12.33
CA ASP A 49 -1.70 4.18 13.65
C ASP A 49 -1.90 5.63 14.10
N ARG A 50 -0.89 6.47 13.92
CA ARG A 50 -0.97 7.87 14.31
C ARG A 50 -1.91 8.66 13.41
N LEU A 51 -1.81 8.48 12.09
CA LEU A 51 -2.66 9.17 11.12
C LEU A 51 -4.15 8.91 11.39
N ALA A 52 -4.53 7.67 11.72
CA ALA A 52 -5.90 7.30 12.05
C ALA A 52 -6.46 8.01 13.30
N GLN A 53 -5.60 8.47 14.20
CA GLN A 53 -5.97 9.17 15.44
C GLN A 53 -6.03 10.69 15.29
N LEU A 54 -5.44 11.24 14.21
CA LEU A 54 -5.40 12.69 14.02
C LEU A 54 -6.81 13.25 13.70
N PRO A 55 -7.25 14.30 14.40
CA PRO A 55 -8.59 14.85 14.20
C PRO A 55 -8.68 15.69 12.92
N GLY A 56 -9.91 15.87 12.43
CA GLY A 56 -10.25 16.84 11.39
C GLY A 56 -10.04 16.37 9.95
N ILE A 57 -9.75 15.09 9.72
CA ILE A 57 -9.82 14.48 8.39
C ILE A 57 -11.24 13.92 8.22
N ASP A 58 -11.98 14.34 7.19
CA ASP A 58 -13.28 13.74 6.87
C ASP A 58 -13.05 12.47 6.03
N TRP A 59 -12.79 11.37 6.72
CA TRP A 59 -12.48 10.07 6.11
C TRP A 59 -13.55 9.59 5.13
N ARG A 60 -14.82 9.97 5.33
CA ARG A 60 -15.94 9.64 4.43
C ARG A 60 -15.83 10.30 3.05
N ARG A 61 -14.81 11.13 2.83
CA ARG A 61 -14.43 11.73 1.55
C ARG A 61 -13.03 11.32 1.09
N VAL A 62 -12.37 10.40 1.80
CA VAL A 62 -11.07 9.86 1.44
C VAL A 62 -11.25 8.53 0.70
N VAL A 63 -10.56 8.38 -0.42
CA VAL A 63 -10.51 7.15 -1.21
C VAL A 63 -9.10 6.58 -1.12
N PHE A 64 -8.97 5.33 -0.72
CA PHE A 64 -7.68 4.64 -0.63
C PHE A 64 -7.47 3.64 -1.77
N PHE A 65 -6.21 3.51 -2.19
CA PHE A 65 -5.73 2.49 -3.12
C PHE A 65 -4.68 1.62 -2.45
N HIS A 66 -4.88 0.30 -2.53
CA HIS A 66 -3.93 -0.70 -2.06
C HIS A 66 -2.72 -0.76 -2.99
N LEU A 67 -1.51 -0.82 -2.43
CA LEU A 67 -0.28 -0.85 -3.20
C LEU A 67 -0.03 -2.23 -3.85
N ASP A 68 -0.21 -3.31 -3.11
CA ASP A 68 0.16 -4.67 -3.53
C ASP A 68 -0.58 -5.76 -2.74
N GLU A 69 -0.69 -6.97 -3.27
CA GLU A 69 -1.21 -8.14 -2.54
C GLU A 69 -0.70 -9.44 -3.18
N TYR A 70 -0.55 -10.48 -2.37
CA TYR A 70 -0.19 -11.81 -2.86
C TYR A 70 -1.30 -12.43 -3.73
N VAL A 71 -0.92 -13.09 -4.82
CA VAL A 71 -1.86 -13.88 -5.63
C VAL A 71 -2.17 -15.21 -4.94
N GLY A 72 -3.44 -15.59 -4.91
CA GLY A 72 -3.93 -16.84 -4.34
C GLY A 72 -4.03 -16.86 -2.81
N LEU A 73 -3.65 -15.78 -2.12
CA LEU A 73 -3.66 -15.73 -0.66
C LEU A 73 -5.03 -15.31 -0.12
N SER A 74 -5.57 -16.08 0.83
CA SER A 74 -6.84 -15.72 1.45
C SER A 74 -6.74 -14.45 2.29
N VAL A 75 -7.78 -13.61 2.26
CA VAL A 75 -7.88 -12.44 3.17
C VAL A 75 -7.92 -12.81 4.65
N SER A 76 -8.24 -14.06 4.96
CA SER A 76 -8.19 -14.53 6.35
C SER A 76 -6.76 -14.81 6.82
N HIS A 77 -5.83 -15.02 5.89
CA HIS A 77 -4.45 -15.40 6.18
C HIS A 77 -3.72 -14.27 6.93
N PRO A 78 -2.91 -14.57 7.96
CA PRO A 78 -2.17 -13.55 8.72
C PRO A 78 -1.26 -12.66 7.86
N ALA A 79 -0.69 -13.22 6.79
CA ALA A 79 0.18 -12.51 5.85
C ALA A 79 -0.56 -11.70 4.77
N SER A 80 -1.90 -11.70 4.72
CA SER A 80 -2.63 -10.91 3.70
C SER A 80 -2.49 -9.42 3.97
N PHE A 81 -2.06 -8.69 2.95
CA PHE A 81 -1.94 -7.23 3.01
C PHE A 81 -3.30 -6.54 3.06
N ARG A 82 -4.30 -7.12 2.37
CA ARG A 82 -5.70 -6.73 2.49
C ARG A 82 -6.21 -6.88 3.92
N LYS A 83 -5.87 -7.98 4.61
CA LYS A 83 -6.21 -8.15 6.03
C LYS A 83 -5.56 -7.05 6.88
N TYR A 84 -4.25 -6.85 6.71
CA TYR A 84 -3.48 -5.84 7.42
C TYR A 84 -4.14 -4.45 7.31
N LEU A 85 -4.52 -4.02 6.10
CA LEU A 85 -5.12 -2.70 5.88
C LEU A 85 -6.56 -2.61 6.35
N ARG A 86 -7.33 -3.69 6.27
CA ARG A 86 -8.67 -3.74 6.87
C ARG A 86 -8.61 -3.50 8.38
N GLU A 87 -7.70 -4.18 9.06
CA GLU A 87 -7.56 -4.10 10.52
C GLU A 87 -6.93 -2.77 10.96
N ARG A 88 -5.91 -2.29 10.27
CA ARG A 88 -5.13 -1.12 10.71
C ARG A 88 -5.61 0.22 10.18
N VAL A 89 -6.41 0.24 9.12
CA VAL A 89 -6.84 1.49 8.48
C VAL A 89 -8.35 1.53 8.33
N ASP A 90 -8.92 0.69 7.47
CA ASP A 90 -10.35 0.77 7.07
C ASP A 90 -11.31 0.66 8.26
N SER A 91 -11.13 -0.36 9.12
CA SER A 91 -11.99 -0.56 10.29
C SER A 91 -11.87 0.53 11.36
N ARG A 92 -10.86 1.40 11.26
CA ARG A 92 -10.60 2.46 12.23
C ARG A 92 -11.14 3.80 11.74
N VAL A 93 -10.89 4.12 10.47
CA VAL A 93 -11.20 5.44 9.92
C VAL A 93 -12.46 5.47 9.06
N HIS A 94 -12.93 4.30 8.57
CA HIS A 94 -14.11 4.15 7.74
C HIS A 94 -14.11 5.13 6.53
N PRO A 95 -13.16 4.95 5.60
CA PRO A 95 -13.00 5.83 4.45
C PRO A 95 -14.22 5.76 3.51
N LYS A 96 -14.32 6.69 2.56
CA LYS A 96 -15.36 6.66 1.52
C LYS A 96 -15.35 5.34 0.76
N THR A 97 -14.16 4.98 0.30
CA THR A 97 -13.91 3.81 -0.52
C THR A 97 -12.50 3.31 -0.25
N PHE A 98 -12.33 1.99 -0.20
CA PHE A 98 -11.03 1.34 -0.20
C PHE A 98 -10.93 0.40 -1.40
N HIS A 99 -10.13 0.77 -2.39
CA HIS A 99 -9.85 -0.06 -3.55
C HIS A 99 -8.78 -1.10 -3.19
N TYR A 100 -9.24 -2.18 -2.57
CA TYR A 100 -8.41 -3.36 -2.32
C TYR A 100 -8.08 -4.10 -3.61
N ILE A 101 -6.88 -4.68 -3.63
CA ILE A 101 -6.52 -5.76 -4.54
C ILE A 101 -7.08 -7.07 -3.97
N ASN A 102 -7.78 -7.83 -4.80
CA ASN A 102 -8.32 -9.14 -4.47
C ASN A 102 -7.35 -10.25 -4.86
N GLY A 103 -6.46 -10.62 -3.93
CA GLY A 103 -5.53 -11.74 -4.10
C GLY A 103 -6.21 -13.09 -4.37
N GLU A 104 -7.47 -13.28 -3.96
CA GLU A 104 -8.24 -14.51 -4.19
C GLU A 104 -8.87 -14.59 -5.60
N ASN A 105 -8.68 -13.58 -6.46
CA ASN A 105 -9.19 -13.63 -7.83
C ASN A 105 -8.43 -14.70 -8.65
N PRO A 106 -9.11 -15.67 -9.28
CA PRO A 106 -8.45 -16.66 -10.13
C PRO A 106 -7.81 -16.07 -11.40
N ASP A 107 -8.21 -14.86 -11.82
CA ASP A 107 -7.54 -14.10 -12.88
C ASP A 107 -6.88 -12.83 -12.29
N PRO A 108 -5.60 -12.91 -11.89
CA PRO A 108 -4.90 -11.76 -11.31
C PRO A 108 -4.72 -10.61 -12.32
N HIS A 109 -4.67 -10.88 -13.62
CA HIS A 109 -4.59 -9.83 -14.63
C HIS A 109 -5.91 -9.07 -14.77
N GLN A 110 -7.05 -9.75 -14.64
CA GLN A 110 -8.35 -9.08 -14.53
C GLN A 110 -8.39 -8.16 -13.31
N GLU A 111 -7.85 -8.61 -12.19
CA GLU A 111 -7.79 -7.80 -10.97
C GLU A 111 -6.92 -6.55 -11.15
N CYS A 112 -5.74 -6.68 -11.78
CA CYS A 112 -4.93 -5.51 -12.16
C CYS A 112 -5.73 -4.52 -13.01
N ARG A 113 -6.45 -5.00 -14.04
CA ARG A 113 -7.29 -4.13 -14.89
C ARG A 113 -8.41 -3.45 -14.11
N ARG A 114 -9.04 -4.17 -13.16
CA ARG A 114 -10.14 -3.65 -12.35
C ARG A 114 -9.68 -2.51 -11.46
N VAL A 115 -8.61 -2.69 -10.69
CA VAL A 115 -8.08 -1.65 -9.79
C VAL A 115 -7.40 -0.54 -10.59
N GLY A 116 -6.67 -0.89 -11.65
CA GLY A 116 -6.04 0.05 -12.57
C GLY A 116 -7.04 1.02 -13.24
N LYS A 117 -8.21 0.52 -13.63
CA LYS A 117 -9.29 1.37 -14.15
C LYS A 117 -9.81 2.37 -13.12
N GLU A 118 -9.82 2.01 -11.83
CA GLU A 118 -10.31 2.90 -10.78
C GLU A 118 -9.28 3.96 -10.40
N ILE A 119 -7.99 3.62 -10.36
CA ILE A 119 -6.94 4.58 -10.03
C ILE A 119 -6.71 5.59 -11.16
N THR A 120 -6.74 5.17 -12.42
CA THR A 120 -6.52 6.06 -13.60
C THR A 120 -7.61 7.10 -13.81
N ARG A 121 -8.75 6.96 -13.14
CA ARG A 121 -9.86 7.94 -13.17
C ARG A 121 -9.69 9.06 -12.15
N ARG A 122 -8.64 9.00 -11.33
CA ARG A 122 -8.44 9.86 -10.16
C ARG A 122 -7.05 10.45 -10.17
N GLU A 123 -6.97 11.69 -9.72
CA GLU A 123 -5.71 12.32 -9.37
C GLU A 123 -5.34 11.90 -7.95
N ILE A 124 -4.17 11.33 -7.76
CA ILE A 124 -3.66 10.93 -6.43
C ILE A 124 -3.07 12.15 -5.74
N ASP A 125 -3.57 12.46 -4.54
CA ASP A 125 -3.10 13.60 -3.76
C ASP A 125 -1.88 13.25 -2.90
N VAL A 126 -1.74 11.98 -2.48
CA VAL A 126 -0.59 11.51 -1.69
C VAL A 126 -0.41 10.00 -1.78
N ALA A 127 0.84 9.53 -1.74
CA ALA A 127 1.18 8.12 -1.63
C ALA A 127 2.01 7.88 -0.35
N PHE A 128 1.56 6.95 0.49
CA PHE A 128 2.31 6.51 1.67
C PHE A 128 3.05 5.23 1.33
N VAL A 129 4.36 5.35 1.08
CA VAL A 129 5.17 4.27 0.52
C VAL A 129 6.42 4.08 1.38
N GLY A 130 6.78 2.82 1.64
CA GLY A 130 8.06 2.44 2.23
C GLY A 130 9.09 2.11 1.15
N VAL A 131 10.36 2.17 1.50
CA VAL A 131 11.47 1.75 0.62
C VAL A 131 12.10 0.51 1.22
N GLY A 132 12.24 -0.55 0.42
CA GLY A 132 12.92 -1.78 0.82
C GLY A 132 14.43 -1.59 0.99
N GLU A 133 15.11 -2.52 1.66
CA GLU A 133 16.56 -2.44 1.91
C GLU A 133 17.39 -2.41 0.61
N ASN A 134 16.91 -3.08 -0.45
CA ASN A 134 17.50 -3.05 -1.79
C ASN A 134 16.99 -1.88 -2.66
N GLY A 135 16.18 -0.99 -2.11
CA GLY A 135 15.58 0.15 -2.83
C GLY A 135 14.28 -0.16 -3.58
N HIS A 136 13.70 -1.35 -3.43
CA HIS A 136 12.42 -1.66 -4.08
C HIS A 136 11.28 -0.77 -3.56
N LEU A 137 10.27 -0.61 -4.42
CA LEU A 137 8.96 -0.04 -4.06
C LEU A 137 7.91 -1.10 -4.37
N ALA A 138 7.03 -1.39 -3.40
CA ALA A 138 6.09 -2.50 -3.51
C ALA A 138 6.83 -3.82 -3.84
N PHE A 139 6.34 -4.64 -4.77
CA PHE A 139 7.07 -5.82 -5.28
C PHE A 139 7.86 -5.54 -6.56
N ASN A 140 8.32 -4.29 -6.77
CA ASN A 140 9.16 -3.93 -7.91
C ASN A 140 10.64 -3.97 -7.50
N ASP A 141 11.23 -5.17 -7.48
CA ASP A 141 12.64 -5.36 -7.16
C ASP A 141 13.57 -4.84 -8.29
N PRO A 142 14.79 -4.37 -7.97
CA PRO A 142 15.76 -3.95 -8.98
C PRO A 142 16.26 -5.12 -9.87
N PRO A 143 16.37 -4.93 -11.19
CA PRO A 143 15.94 -3.75 -11.95
C PRO A 143 14.41 -3.73 -12.12
N ALA A 144 13.78 -2.64 -11.67
CA ALA A 144 12.35 -2.44 -11.83
C ALA A 144 12.01 -1.94 -13.25
N ASP A 145 10.79 -2.22 -13.71
CA ASP A 145 10.27 -1.71 -14.98
C ASP A 145 9.68 -0.31 -14.79
N PHE A 146 10.34 0.70 -15.36
CA PHE A 146 9.88 2.10 -15.38
C PHE A 146 9.09 2.46 -16.65
N GLU A 147 9.11 1.60 -17.66
CA GLU A 147 8.53 1.89 -18.98
C GLU A 147 7.05 1.49 -19.06
N THR A 148 6.67 0.47 -18.28
CA THR A 148 5.27 0.04 -18.17
C THR A 148 4.31 1.19 -17.84
N THR A 149 3.25 1.28 -18.63
CA THR A 149 2.16 2.27 -18.45
C THR A 149 0.98 1.70 -17.66
N GLU A 150 0.97 0.39 -17.41
CA GLU A 150 -0.10 -0.24 -16.67
C GLU A 150 0.02 0.11 -15.17
N PRO A 151 -1.06 0.55 -14.51
CA PRO A 151 -1.01 0.92 -13.09
C PRO A 151 -0.63 -0.23 -12.15
N TYR A 152 -1.00 -1.46 -12.51
CA TYR A 152 -0.76 -2.67 -11.72
C TYR A 152 -0.29 -3.82 -12.60
N LEU A 153 0.61 -4.63 -12.05
CA LEU A 153 1.27 -5.74 -12.72
C LEU A 153 1.15 -7.00 -11.88
N VAL A 154 1.14 -8.16 -12.54
CA VAL A 154 1.41 -9.44 -11.89
C VAL A 154 2.92 -9.65 -11.95
N VAL A 155 3.54 -9.85 -10.80
CA VAL A 155 4.99 -10.04 -10.66
C VAL A 155 5.28 -11.42 -10.09
N ASN A 156 6.40 -12.01 -10.50
CA ASN A 156 6.90 -13.26 -9.93
C ASN A 156 7.80 -12.91 -8.74
N LEU A 157 7.57 -13.56 -7.61
CA LEU A 157 8.37 -13.38 -6.41
C LEU A 157 9.61 -14.27 -6.50
N ASP A 158 10.78 -13.66 -6.33
CA ASP A 158 12.02 -14.41 -6.31
C ASP A 158 12.16 -15.27 -5.05
N GLU A 159 13.13 -16.18 -5.06
CA GLU A 159 13.32 -17.09 -3.94
C GLU A 159 13.76 -16.37 -2.67
N ALA A 160 14.52 -15.27 -2.80
CA ALA A 160 15.02 -14.50 -1.66
C ALA A 160 13.88 -13.81 -0.89
N CYS A 161 13.00 -13.11 -1.61
CA CYS A 161 11.77 -12.51 -1.12
C CYS A 161 10.89 -13.56 -0.42
N ARG A 162 10.68 -14.72 -1.06
CA ARG A 162 9.88 -15.79 -0.46
C ARG A 162 10.51 -16.35 0.82
N ARG A 163 11.84 -16.52 0.86
CA ARG A 163 12.56 -16.97 2.07
C ARG A 163 12.48 -15.94 3.20
N GLN A 164 12.52 -14.64 2.89
CA GLN A 164 12.36 -13.59 3.88
C GLN A 164 11.01 -13.71 4.61
N GLN A 165 9.92 -13.98 3.90
CA GLN A 165 8.59 -14.12 4.50
C GLN A 165 8.50 -15.29 5.50
N VAL A 166 9.27 -16.36 5.29
CA VAL A 166 9.39 -17.46 6.25
C VAL A 166 10.21 -17.05 7.46
N ASN A 167 11.33 -16.36 7.25
CA ASN A 167 12.20 -15.87 8.34
C ASN A 167 11.48 -14.88 9.26
N GLU A 168 10.59 -14.07 8.70
CA GLU A 168 9.73 -13.14 9.44
C GLU A 168 8.54 -13.84 10.14
N GLY A 169 8.33 -15.14 9.91
CA GLY A 169 7.30 -15.95 10.56
C GLY A 169 5.90 -15.81 9.96
N TRP A 170 5.77 -15.21 8.77
CA TRP A 170 4.47 -15.05 8.09
C TRP A 170 3.96 -16.36 7.48
N PHE A 171 4.87 -17.26 7.12
CA PHE A 171 4.60 -18.57 6.54
C PHE A 171 5.47 -19.63 7.22
N LYS A 172 5.01 -20.89 7.26
CA LYS A 172 5.77 -21.96 7.92
C LYS A 172 6.90 -22.50 7.03
N THR A 173 6.67 -22.50 5.72
CA THR A 173 7.60 -23.03 4.72
C THR A 173 7.58 -22.14 3.48
N VAL A 174 8.65 -22.21 2.68
CA VAL A 174 8.73 -21.45 1.43
C VAL A 174 7.63 -21.88 0.45
N ASP A 175 7.24 -23.15 0.45
CA ASP A 175 6.19 -23.68 -0.43
C ASP A 175 4.79 -23.11 -0.11
N GLU A 176 4.56 -22.65 1.11
CA GLU A 176 3.34 -21.93 1.49
C GLU A 176 3.34 -20.47 1.02
N VAL A 177 4.51 -19.91 0.69
CA VAL A 177 4.61 -18.53 0.21
C VAL A 177 4.17 -18.47 -1.25
N PRO A 178 3.22 -17.58 -1.60
CA PRO A 178 2.81 -17.35 -2.98
C PRO A 178 4.00 -17.13 -3.92
N THR A 179 3.88 -17.60 -5.15
CA THR A 179 4.92 -17.41 -6.19
C THR A 179 4.74 -16.12 -6.98
N GLN A 180 3.56 -15.49 -6.85
CA GLN A 180 3.20 -14.27 -7.55
C GLN A 180 2.52 -13.28 -6.63
N ALA A 181 2.62 -12.00 -6.98
CA ALA A 181 1.89 -10.92 -6.35
C ALA A 181 1.32 -9.99 -7.42
N ILE A 182 0.30 -9.23 -7.06
CA ILE A 182 -0.12 -8.04 -7.79
C ILE A 182 0.56 -6.85 -7.14
N SER A 183 1.18 -5.98 -7.94
CA SER A 183 1.89 -4.81 -7.45
C SER A 183 1.59 -3.59 -8.30
N MET A 184 1.46 -2.43 -7.67
CA MET A 184 1.42 -1.16 -8.39
C MET A 184 2.77 -0.92 -9.08
N SER A 185 2.73 -0.48 -10.34
CA SER A 185 3.96 -0.20 -11.08
C SER A 185 4.68 1.02 -10.54
N VAL A 186 6.01 1.06 -10.71
CA VAL A 186 6.82 2.20 -10.28
C VAL A 186 6.34 3.51 -10.91
N ARG A 187 5.97 3.47 -12.19
CA ARG A 187 5.44 4.63 -12.91
C ARG A 187 4.14 5.17 -12.33
N GLN A 188 3.30 4.31 -11.75
CA GLN A 188 2.05 4.75 -11.12
C GLN A 188 2.28 5.29 -9.69
N ILE A 189 3.33 4.83 -9.01
CA ILE A 189 3.72 5.32 -7.68
C ILE A 189 4.30 6.73 -7.76
N LEU A 190 5.06 7.04 -8.82
CA LEU A 190 5.75 8.32 -9.06
C LEU A 190 4.86 9.35 -9.76
#